data_AF-A0A359E1L0-F1
#
_entry.id   AF-A0A359E1L0-F1
#
_cell.length_a   1.000
_cell.length_b   1.000
_cell.length_c   1.000
_cell.angle_alpha   90.00
_cell.angle_beta   90.00
_cell.angle_gamma   90.00
#
_symmetry.space_group_name_H-M   'P 1'
#
loop_
_entity.id
_entity.type
_entity.pdbx_description
1 polymer ?
#
loop_
_entity_poly.entity_id
_entity_poly.type
_entity_poly.pdbx_seq_one_letter_code
_entity_poly.pdbx_strand_id
1 'polypeptide(L)' 'MSKKKKVLLAFSGGLDTSYCAIWLAKDQGFDVHTAAVNTGGFDAAEEKALAE' A
#
# COMPACT_ATOMS: atom_id res chain seq x y z
N MET A 1 -22.86 -11.99 4.99
CA MET A 1 -21.65 -11.22 5.33
C MET A 1 -21.49 -10.13 4.29
N SER A 2 -21.50 -8.85 4.67
CA SER A 2 -21.30 -7.76 3.71
C SER A 2 -19.86 -7.80 3.19
N LYS A 3 -19.67 -7.79 1.88
CA LYS A 3 -18.35 -7.89 1.23
C LYS A 3 -17.57 -6.61 1.55
N LYS A 4 -16.35 -6.74 2.08
CA LYS A 4 -15.47 -5.57 2.31
C LYS A 4 -15.30 -4.78 1.01
N LYS A 5 -15.36 -3.45 1.11
CA LYS A 5 -15.08 -2.56 -0.03
C LYS A 5 -13.60 -2.70 -0.38
N LYS A 6 -13.30 -2.84 -1.67
CA LYS A 6 -11.93 -2.97 -2.17
C LYS A 6 -11.36 -1.60 -2.51
N VAL A 7 -10.07 -1.40 -2.25
CA VAL A 7 -9.34 -0.19 -2.65
C VAL A 7 -7.95 -0.58 -3.15
N LEU A 8 -7.52 0.04 -4.24
CA LEU A 8 -6.14 -0.03 -4.71
C LEU A 8 -5.43 1.26 -4.30
N LEU A 9 -4.31 1.14 -3.58
CA LEU A 9 -3.52 2.25 -3.08
C LEU A 9 -2.16 2.28 -3.79
N ALA A 10 -1.84 3.40 -4.44
CA ALA A 10 -0.47 3.65 -4.89
C ALA A 10 0.43 3.79 -3.64
N PHE A 11 1.40 2.90 -3.50
CA PHE A 11 2.20 2.74 -2.30
C PHE A 11 3.67 3.01 -2.60
N SER A 12 4.22 4.02 -1.94
CA SER A 12 5.62 4.42 -2.10
C SER A 12 6.52 3.96 -0.95
N GLY A 13 5.96 3.41 0.12
CA GLY A 13 6.69 3.12 1.37
C GLY A 13 6.94 4.35 2.25
N GLY A 14 6.57 5.55 1.80
CA GLY A 14 6.67 6.76 2.60
C GLY A 14 5.65 6.81 3.74
N LEU A 15 5.79 7.81 4.63
CA LEU A 15 4.91 8.00 5.79
C LEU A 15 3.42 8.08 5.39
N ASP A 16 3.11 8.89 4.38
CA ASP A 16 1.72 9.14 3.97
C ASP A 16 1.03 7.87 3.45
N THR A 17 1.70 7.11 2.58
CA THR A 17 1.13 5.89 2.00
C THR A 17 1.10 4.74 3.00
N SER A 18 2.08 4.66 3.90
CA SER A 18 2.11 3.71 5.03
C SER A 18 0.96 3.93 6.00
N TYR A 19 0.73 5.19 6.39
CA TYR A 19 -0.39 5.53 7.27
C TYR A 19 -1.74 5.22 6.61
N CYS A 20 -1.92 5.64 5.35
CA CYS A 20 -3.15 5.37 4.60
C CYS A 20 -3.46 3.88 4.47
N ALA A 21 -2.45 3.02 4.22
CA ALA A 21 -2.66 1.58 4.14
C ALA A 21 -3.23 1.00 5.43
N ILE A 22 -2.67 1.39 6.58
CA ILE A 22 -3.11 0.94 7.91
C ILE A 22 -4.50 1.47 8.21
N TRP A 23 -4.74 2.76 8.01
CA TRP A 23 -6.02 3.41 8.32
C TRP A 23 -7.16 2.87 7.45
N LEU A 24 -6.93 2.65 6.15
CA LEU A 24 -7.93 2.06 5.26
C LEU A 24 -8.27 0.62 5.66
N ALA A 25 -7.26 -0.18 6.05
CA ALA A 25 -7.45 -1.57 6.40
C ALA A 25 -8.10 -1.76 7.78
N LYS A 26 -7.63 -1.03 8.80
CA LYS A 26 -8.02 -1.24 10.21
C LYS A 26 -9.21 -0.38 10.60
N ASP A 27 -9.13 0.92 10.41
CA ASP A 27 -10.13 1.88 10.86
C ASP A 27 -11.34 1.92 9.92
N GLN A 28 -11.10 1.85 8.61
CA GLN A 28 -12.16 1.91 7.60
C GLN A 28 -12.65 0.53 7.13
N GLY A 29 -11.93 -0.55 7.46
CA GLY A 29 -12.35 -1.93 7.19
C GLY A 29 -12.33 -2.34 5.71
N PHE A 30 -11.54 -1.65 4.88
CA PHE A 30 -11.39 -1.99 3.46
C PHE A 30 -10.52 -3.25 3.26
N ASP A 31 -10.71 -3.89 2.11
CA ASP A 31 -9.80 -4.86 1.52
C ASP A 31 -8.79 -4.08 0.67
N VAL A 32 -7.62 -3.80 1.24
CA VAL A 32 -6.60 -2.91 0.68
C VAL A 32 -5.61 -3.71 -0.15
N HIS A 33 -5.43 -3.30 -1.40
CA HIS A 33 -4.40 -3.80 -2.32
C HIS A 33 -3.44 -2.65 -2.59
N THR A 34 -2.14 -2.89 -2.55
CA THR A 34 -1.13 -1.85 -2.81
C THR A 34 -0.44 -2.11 -4.14
N ALA A 35 0.02 -1.03 -4.78
CA ALA A 35 0.87 -1.11 -5.97
C ALA A 35 1.99 -0.07 -5.86
N ALA A 36 3.23 -0.51 -6.01
CA ALA A 36 4.40 0.35 -6.17
C ALA A 36 4.85 0.31 -7.63
N VAL A 37 5.34 1.44 -8.14
CA VAL A 37 5.88 1.55 -9.51
C VAL A 37 7.29 2.09 -9.41
N ASN A 38 8.28 1.31 -9.83
CA ASN A 38 9.65 1.80 -9.96
C ASN A 38 9.76 2.65 -11.24
N THR A 39 9.94 3.96 -11.06
CA THR A 39 10.18 4.94 -12.14
C THR A 39 11.66 5.25 -12.34
N GLY A 40 12.56 4.48 -11.73
CA GLY A 40 14.01 4.69 -11.69
C GLY A 40 14.53 5.31 -10.40
N GLY A 41 13.66 5.48 -9.39
CA GLY A 41 13.99 6.12 -8.12
C GLY A 41 14.28 5.18 -6.95
N PHE A 42 14.07 3.87 -7.12
CA PHE A 42 14.36 2.87 -6.09
C PHE A 42 15.62 2.10 -6.40
N ASP A 43 16.41 1.81 -5.38
CA ASP A 43 17.45 0.80 -5.45
C ASP A 43 16.88 -0.63 -5.23
N ALA A 44 17.71 -1.64 -5.48
CA ALA A 44 17.30 -3.04 -5.39
C ALA A 44 16.87 -3.47 -3.96
N ALA A 45 17.37 -2.80 -2.92
CA ALA A 45 17.00 -3.07 -1.54
C ALA A 45 15.62 -2.47 -1.23
N GLU A 46 15.36 -1.25 -1.68
CA GLU A 46 14.06 -0.58 -1.57
C GLU A 46 12.97 -1.33 -2.35
N GLU A 47 13.26 -1.77 -3.58
CA GLU A 47 12.33 -2.58 -4.37
C GLU A 47 11.95 -3.87 -3.65
N LYS A 48 12.94 -4.55 -3.06
CA LYS A 48 12.71 -5.78 -2.30
C LYS A 48 11.85 -5.50 -1.06
N ALA A 49 12.17 -4.45 -0.31
CA ALA A 49 11.43 -4.09 0.90
C ALA A 49 9.97 -3.68 0.60
N LEU A 50 9.69 -3.07 -0.55
CA LEU A 50 8.34 -2.69 -0.99
C LEU A 50 7.49 -3.87 -1.47
N ALA A 51 8.13 -4.98 -1.86
CA ALA A 51 7.46 -6.17 -2.39
C ALA A 51 7.13 -7.23 -1.33
N GLU A 52 7.71 -7.13 -0.14
CA GLU A 52 7.47 -8.01 1.03
C GLU A 52 6.18 -7.64 1.80
#